data_AF-A0A5E4HLJ4-F1
#
_entry.id   AF-A0A5E4HLJ4-F1
#
_cell.length_a   1.000
_cell.length_b   1.000
_cell.length_c   1.000
_cell.angle_alpha   90.00
_cell.angle_beta   90.00
_cell.angle_gamma   90.00
#
_symmetry.space_group_name_H-M   'P 1'
#
loop_
_entity.id
_entity.type
_entity.pdbx_description
1 polymer ?
#
loop_
_entity_poly.entity_id
_entity_poly.type
_entity_poly.pdbx_seq_one_letter_code
_entity_poly.pdbx_strand_id
1 'polypeptide(L)'
;MSEVVNVVSRGNGKVTRKKVRASPYEFTIATRAKWEMVIADEDIPIGAGKLERVKVKEITVQKDMLAIPCAFSHHPIVSVVKVATKEGPTPVEMDRTINVAYVMGQESGEIKKGDLLSVLNLYPIMFTREATKPVCVG
;
A
#
# COMPACT_ATOMS: atom_id res chain seq x y z
N MET A 1 0.31 -5.59 24.77
CA MET A 1 -1.06 -5.62 25.32
C MET A 1 -2.03 -5.26 24.20
N SER A 2 -3.18 -5.93 24.08
CA SER A 2 -4.15 -5.65 23.01
C SER A 2 -4.97 -4.40 23.30
N GLU A 3 -5.26 -3.61 22.28
CA GLU A 3 -6.07 -2.39 22.37
C GLU A 3 -7.29 -2.46 21.45
N VAL A 4 -8.36 -1.74 21.81
CA VAL A 4 -9.50 -1.52 20.92
C VAL A 4 -9.26 -0.22 20.16
N VAL A 5 -8.96 -0.33 18.88
CA VAL A 5 -8.65 0.79 17.99
C VAL A 5 -9.78 1.03 16.99
N ASN A 6 -9.90 2.27 16.50
CA ASN A 6 -10.77 2.59 15.37
C ASN A 6 -9.96 2.47 14.08
N VAL A 7 -10.22 1.44 13.29
CA VAL A 7 -9.71 1.34 11.92
C VAL A 7 -10.57 2.25 11.04
N VAL A 8 -9.96 3.33 10.56
CA VAL A 8 -10.63 4.34 9.73
C VAL A 8 -10.34 4.06 8.26
N SER A 9 -11.38 4.01 7.44
CA SER A 9 -11.26 3.77 6.01
C SER A 9 -12.16 4.70 5.22
N ARG A 10 -11.90 4.85 3.92
CA ARG A 10 -12.75 5.60 3.01
C ARG A 10 -13.31 4.63 1.95
N GLY A 11 -14.62 4.42 1.96
CA GLY A 11 -15.35 3.61 0.99
C GLY A 11 -16.55 4.37 0.45
N ASN A 12 -16.81 4.33 -0.85
CA ASN A 12 -17.93 5.03 -1.53
C ASN A 12 -18.01 6.54 -1.18
N GLY A 13 -16.86 7.20 -1.08
CA GLY A 13 -16.77 8.63 -0.75
C GLY A 13 -17.04 8.98 0.72
N LYS A 14 -17.38 8.00 1.57
CA LYS A 14 -17.67 8.20 3.00
C LYS A 14 -16.52 7.66 3.85
N VAL A 15 -16.26 8.35 4.96
CA VAL A 15 -15.31 7.88 5.98
C VAL A 15 -16.06 6.96 6.94
N THR A 16 -15.62 5.72 7.05
CA THR A 16 -16.17 4.72 7.98
C THR A 16 -15.16 4.42 9.08
N ARG A 17 -15.67 4.00 10.24
CA ARG A 17 -14.85 3.60 11.40
C ARG A 17 -15.31 2.23 11.86
N LYS A 18 -14.37 1.29 12.01
CA LYS A 18 -14.63 -0.03 12.56
C LYS A 18 -13.81 -0.21 13.83
N LYS A 19 -14.45 -0.60 14.93
CA LYS A 19 -13.73 -0.94 16.15
C LYS A 19 -13.08 -2.31 15.95
N VAL A 20 -11.79 -2.40 16.23
CA VAL A 20 -10.99 -3.62 16.07
C VAL A 20 -10.15 -3.80 17.31
N ARG A 21 -10.19 -4.99 17.90
CA ARG A 21 -9.22 -5.41 18.91
C ARG A 21 -7.97 -5.89 18.18
N ALA A 22 -6.86 -5.20 18.37
CA ALA A 22 -5.58 -5.50 17.75
C ALA A 22 -4.46 -5.47 18.79
N SER A 23 -3.39 -6.20 18.54
CA SER A 23 -2.19 -6.20 19.38
C SER A 23 -1.00 -5.77 18.53
N PRO A 24 -0.05 -4.99 19.07
CA PRO A 24 1.26 -4.88 18.43
C PRO A 24 1.92 -6.26 18.41
N TYR A 25 2.68 -6.55 17.36
CA TYR A 25 3.48 -7.76 17.24
C TYR A 25 4.77 -7.49 16.51
N GLU A 26 5.77 -8.30 16.80
CA GLU A 26 7.05 -8.28 16.11
C GLU A 26 7.04 -9.33 14.99
N PHE A 27 7.83 -9.07 13.96
CA PHE A 27 8.05 -10.00 12.87
C PHE A 27 9.48 -9.89 12.36
N THR A 28 9.95 -10.98 11.78
CA THR A 28 11.19 -11.01 11.02
C THR A 28 10.88 -10.85 9.53
N ILE A 29 11.79 -10.23 8.80
CA ILE A 29 11.70 -10.04 7.34
C ILE A 29 12.70 -10.99 6.68
N ALA A 30 12.27 -11.73 5.66
CA ALA A 30 13.17 -12.59 4.90
C ALA A 30 14.22 -11.78 4.14
N THR A 31 15.37 -12.41 3.83
CA THR A 31 16.46 -11.76 3.07
C THR A 31 16.21 -11.71 1.56
N ARG A 32 15.22 -12.48 1.05
CA ARG A 32 14.83 -12.49 -0.36
C ARG A 32 13.48 -11.80 -0.55
N ALA A 33 13.41 -10.91 -1.53
CA ALA A 33 12.17 -10.27 -1.97
C ALA A 33 11.71 -10.77 -3.35
N LYS A 34 10.42 -10.60 -3.63
CA LYS A 34 9.88 -10.54 -4.99
C LYS A 34 9.83 -9.07 -5.43
N TRP A 35 10.20 -8.81 -6.68
CA TRP A 35 10.04 -7.49 -7.31
C TRP A 35 8.69 -7.42 -8.02
N GLU A 36 7.93 -6.35 -7.77
CA GLU A 36 6.64 -6.07 -8.41
C GLU A 36 6.61 -4.66 -8.98
N MET A 37 6.12 -4.52 -10.21
CA MET A 37 6.07 -3.23 -10.90
C MET A 37 4.80 -2.45 -10.54
N VAL A 38 4.96 -1.18 -10.18
CA VAL A 38 3.84 -0.24 -10.00
C VAL A 38 3.61 0.48 -11.32
N ILE A 39 2.69 -0.03 -12.13
CA ILE A 39 2.43 0.45 -13.49
C ILE A 39 1.15 1.28 -13.50
N ALA A 40 1.21 2.51 -14.02
CA ALA A 40 0.03 3.36 -14.20
C ALA A 40 -1.04 2.68 -15.09
N ASP A 41 -2.31 2.79 -14.70
CA ASP A 41 -3.45 2.26 -15.45
C ASP A 41 -4.40 3.37 -15.97
N GLU A 42 -3.99 4.63 -15.83
CA GLU A 42 -4.70 5.80 -16.36
C GLU A 42 -3.71 6.89 -16.79
N ASP A 43 -4.19 7.77 -17.68
CA ASP A 43 -3.51 9.03 -18.01
C ASP A 43 -3.98 10.12 -17.03
N ILE A 44 -3.05 10.87 -16.45
CA ILE A 44 -3.37 11.92 -15.48
C ILE A 44 -2.31 13.02 -15.46
N PRO A 45 -2.70 14.31 -15.50
CA PRO A 45 -1.77 15.41 -15.27
C PRO A 45 -1.32 15.45 -13.82
N ILE A 46 -0.04 15.74 -13.59
CA ILE A 46 0.55 15.91 -12.25
C ILE A 46 1.19 17.29 -12.15
N GLY A 47 0.99 17.96 -11.01
CA GLY A 47 1.64 19.23 -10.71
C GLY A 47 2.85 19.03 -9.79
N ALA A 48 3.88 19.87 -9.96
CA ALA A 48 5.01 19.91 -9.03
C ALA A 48 4.53 20.13 -7.57
N GLY A 49 5.01 19.30 -6.65
CA GLY A 49 4.65 19.32 -5.23
C GLY A 49 3.23 18.85 -4.90
N LYS A 50 2.47 18.33 -5.88
CA LYS A 50 1.11 17.82 -5.65
C LYS A 50 1.15 16.34 -5.30
N LEU A 51 0.41 15.99 -4.25
CA LEU A 51 0.13 14.61 -3.89
C LEU A 51 -1.16 14.16 -4.59
N GLU A 52 -1.04 13.29 -5.57
CA GLU A 52 -2.19 12.78 -6.34
C GLU A 52 -2.36 11.28 -6.16
N ARG A 53 -3.57 10.82 -6.45
CA ARG A 53 -3.94 9.41 -6.42
C ARG A 53 -4.03 8.88 -7.85
N VAL A 54 -3.23 7.89 -8.18
CA VAL A 54 -3.14 7.27 -9.51
C VAL A 54 -3.59 5.82 -9.44
N LYS A 55 -4.47 5.40 -10.36
CA LYS A 55 -4.81 3.99 -10.57
C LYS A 55 -3.61 3.26 -11.16
N VAL A 56 -3.33 2.09 -10.62
CA VAL A 56 -2.25 1.23 -11.10
C VAL A 56 -2.80 -0.15 -11.43
N LYS A 57 -2.10 -0.89 -12.28
CA LYS A 57 -2.41 -2.29 -12.54
C LYS A 57 -2.40 -3.06 -11.23
N GLU A 58 -3.32 -4.01 -11.10
CA GLU A 58 -3.49 -4.75 -9.85
C GLU A 58 -2.25 -5.58 -9.53
N ILE A 59 -1.79 -5.47 -8.28
CA ILE A 59 -0.71 -6.28 -7.73
C ILE A 59 -1.28 -7.05 -6.54
N THR A 60 -1.20 -8.38 -6.58
CA THR A 60 -1.57 -9.23 -5.45
C THR A 60 -0.39 -9.33 -4.49
N VAL A 61 -0.60 -8.90 -3.26
CA VAL A 61 0.31 -9.10 -2.14
C VAL A 61 -0.25 -10.24 -1.30
N GLN A 62 0.42 -11.39 -1.33
CA GLN A 62 0.00 -12.55 -0.54
C GLN A 62 0.03 -12.22 0.95
N LYS A 63 -0.77 -12.95 1.73
CA LYS A 63 -0.70 -12.92 3.20
C LYS A 63 0.74 -13.13 3.67
N ASP A 64 1.05 -12.56 4.82
CA ASP A 64 2.35 -12.67 5.47
C ASP A 64 3.50 -12.14 4.58
N MET A 65 3.20 -11.13 3.75
CA MET A 65 4.21 -10.35 3.03
C MET A 65 4.17 -8.88 3.41
N LEU A 66 5.29 -8.18 3.28
CA LEU A 66 5.38 -6.73 3.43
C LEU A 66 5.76 -6.12 2.10
N ALA A 67 4.97 -5.15 1.63
CA ALA A 67 5.27 -4.38 0.43
C ALA A 67 6.03 -3.12 0.81
N ILE A 68 7.28 -3.01 0.38
CA ILE A 68 8.14 -1.85 0.65
C ILE A 68 8.49 -1.18 -0.69
N PRO A 69 8.17 0.11 -0.89
CA PRO A 69 8.63 0.85 -2.06
C PRO A 69 10.15 0.78 -2.20
N CYS A 70 10.63 0.56 -3.41
CA CYS A 70 12.05 0.71 -3.71
C CYS A 70 12.45 2.17 -3.50
N ALA A 71 13.54 2.41 -2.77
CA ALA A 71 14.05 3.76 -2.51
C ALA A 71 14.57 4.45 -3.80
N PHE A 72 14.86 3.67 -4.84
CA PHE A 72 15.29 4.20 -6.13
C PHE A 72 14.11 4.82 -6.89
N SER A 73 14.27 6.05 -7.37
CA SER A 73 13.25 6.70 -8.21
C SER A 73 13.28 6.10 -9.61
N HIS A 74 12.14 5.57 -10.07
CA HIS A 74 12.02 4.96 -11.40
C HIS A 74 11.38 5.91 -12.43
N HIS A 75 10.69 6.95 -11.95
CA HIS A 75 10.00 7.91 -12.80
C HIS A 75 10.62 9.31 -12.59
N PRO A 76 10.92 10.06 -13.66
CA PRO A 76 11.61 11.33 -13.55
C PRO A 76 10.75 12.43 -12.90
N ILE A 77 9.45 12.47 -13.22
CA ILE A 77 8.56 13.56 -12.80
C ILE A 77 7.74 13.26 -11.53
N VAL A 78 7.71 12.00 -11.03
CA VAL A 78 6.96 11.65 -9.83
C VAL A 78 7.69 10.66 -8.94
N SER A 79 7.39 10.68 -7.64
CA SER A 79 7.80 9.64 -6.69
C SER A 79 6.59 8.97 -6.08
N VAL A 80 6.56 7.64 -6.09
CA VAL A 80 5.55 6.87 -5.36
C VAL A 80 5.82 6.99 -3.85
N VAL A 81 4.89 7.59 -3.12
CA VAL A 81 4.99 7.79 -1.66
C VAL A 81 4.46 6.57 -0.91
N LYS A 82 3.33 6.01 -1.36
CA LYS A 82 2.73 4.80 -0.80
C LYS A 82 1.77 4.17 -1.79
N VAL A 83 1.42 2.91 -1.52
CA VAL A 83 0.43 2.14 -2.28
C VAL A 83 -0.77 1.80 -1.41
N ALA A 84 -1.91 1.56 -2.05
CA ALA A 84 -3.16 1.24 -1.36
C ALA A 84 -4.08 0.39 -2.24
N THR A 85 -5.17 -0.08 -1.62
CA THR A 85 -6.36 -0.59 -2.29
C THR A 85 -7.53 0.39 -2.13
N LYS A 86 -8.45 0.39 -3.10
CA LYS A 86 -9.77 1.02 -2.99
C LYS A 86 -10.72 0.32 -2.00
N GLU A 87 -10.51 -0.97 -1.72
CA GLU A 87 -11.35 -1.77 -0.83
C GLU A 87 -11.15 -1.45 0.67
N GLY A 88 -10.09 -0.70 1.01
CA GLY A 88 -9.79 -0.26 2.38
C GLY A 88 -8.68 -1.06 3.07
N PRO A 89 -8.35 -0.73 4.33
CA PRO A 89 -7.26 -1.36 5.05
C PRO A 89 -7.58 -2.83 5.30
N THR A 90 -6.62 -3.68 4.93
CA THR A 90 -6.72 -5.14 5.08
C THR A 90 -5.51 -5.61 5.89
N PRO A 91 -5.70 -6.50 6.89
CA PRO A 91 -4.62 -7.02 7.73
C PRO A 91 -3.57 -7.77 6.91
N VAL A 92 -2.33 -7.83 7.41
CA VAL A 92 -1.20 -8.48 6.72
C VAL A 92 -1.34 -10.01 6.66
N GLU A 93 -2.14 -10.58 7.57
CA GLU A 93 -2.48 -12.00 7.67
C GLU A 93 -3.46 -12.46 6.56
N MET A 94 -3.87 -11.55 5.68
CA MET A 94 -4.74 -11.80 4.53
C MET A 94 -4.08 -11.34 3.23
N ASP A 95 -4.48 -11.97 2.13
CA ASP A 95 -4.13 -11.48 0.79
C ASP A 95 -4.70 -10.07 0.60
N ARG A 96 -3.91 -9.23 -0.05
CA ARG A 96 -4.21 -7.82 -0.28
C ARG A 96 -4.03 -7.52 -1.75
N THR A 97 -4.85 -6.62 -2.25
CA THR A 97 -4.68 -6.05 -3.59
C THR A 97 -4.05 -4.68 -3.45
N ILE A 98 -3.21 -4.29 -4.39
CA ILE A 98 -2.78 -2.91 -4.61
C ILE A 98 -3.33 -2.52 -5.98
N ASN A 99 -4.13 -1.45 -6.02
CA ASN A 99 -4.70 -0.90 -7.26
C ASN A 99 -4.67 0.64 -7.29
N VAL A 100 -3.97 1.24 -6.32
CA VAL A 100 -3.75 2.67 -6.19
C VAL A 100 -2.33 2.97 -5.75
N ALA A 101 -1.69 3.94 -6.40
CA ALA A 101 -0.47 4.60 -5.92
C ALA A 101 -0.77 6.05 -5.55
N TYR A 102 -0.21 6.49 -4.43
CA TYR A 102 -0.13 7.92 -4.09
C TYR A 102 1.23 8.42 -4.55
N VAL A 103 1.21 9.39 -5.46
CA VAL A 103 2.43 9.94 -6.07
C VAL A 103 2.59 11.39 -5.71
N MET A 104 3.82 11.81 -5.46
CA MET A 104 4.20 13.21 -5.34
C MET A 104 4.83 13.67 -6.64
N GLY A 105 4.32 14.74 -7.24
CA GLY A 105 4.96 15.38 -8.40
C GLY A 105 6.29 16.02 -8.01
N GLN A 106 7.39 15.58 -8.62
CA GLN A 106 8.67 16.28 -8.57
C GLN A 106 8.65 17.47 -9.53
N GLU A 107 8.02 17.28 -10.69
CA GLU A 107 7.84 18.29 -11.73
C GLU A 107 6.38 18.26 -12.22
N SER A 108 5.97 19.34 -12.89
CA SER A 108 4.67 19.35 -13.57
C SER A 108 4.78 18.61 -14.89
N GLY A 109 3.81 17.75 -15.19
CA GLY A 109 3.82 16.95 -16.40
C GLY A 109 2.60 16.05 -16.48
N GLU A 110 2.77 14.91 -17.12
CA GLU A 110 1.70 13.94 -17.30
C GLU A 110 2.23 12.53 -17.05
N ILE A 111 1.48 11.75 -16.28
CA ILE A 111 1.66 10.30 -16.18
C ILE A 111 0.79 9.67 -17.27
N LYS A 112 1.35 8.72 -18.02
CA LYS A 112 0.63 7.94 -19.02
C LYS A 112 0.34 6.53 -18.52
N LYS A 113 -0.77 5.98 -18.99
CA LYS A 113 -1.11 4.58 -18.82
C LYS A 113 0.00 3.70 -19.38
N GLY A 114 0.51 2.79 -18.56
CA GLY A 114 1.64 1.93 -18.89
C GLY A 114 2.98 2.38 -18.33
N ASP A 115 3.09 3.62 -17.82
CA ASP A 115 4.32 4.11 -17.22
C ASP A 115 4.68 3.33 -15.95
N LEU A 116 5.97 3.02 -15.81
CA LEU A 116 6.53 2.45 -14.58
C LEU A 116 6.74 3.57 -13.57
N LEU A 117 5.90 3.62 -12.55
CA LEU A 117 5.97 4.65 -11.51
C LEU A 117 7.00 4.32 -10.43
N SER A 118 7.10 3.03 -10.06
CA SER A 118 8.02 2.52 -9.05
C SER A 118 8.06 0.99 -9.09
N VAL A 119 8.86 0.41 -8.20
CA VAL A 119 8.91 -1.02 -7.91
C VAL A 119 8.64 -1.23 -6.42
N LEU A 120 7.87 -2.27 -6.10
CA LEU A 120 7.70 -2.76 -4.74
C LEU A 120 8.59 -3.98 -4.52
N ASN A 121 9.30 -3.98 -3.40
CA ASN A 121 9.93 -5.17 -2.86
C ASN A 121 8.91 -5.85 -1.94
N LEU A 122 8.44 -7.04 -2.31
CA LEU A 122 7.59 -7.86 -1.48
C LEU A 122 8.44 -8.85 -0.69
N TYR A 123 8.49 -8.66 0.63
CA TYR A 123 9.23 -9.53 1.52
C TYR A 123 8.29 -10.46 2.29
N PRO A 124 8.50 -11.77 2.27
CA PRO A 124 7.89 -12.65 3.26
C PRO A 124 8.25 -12.21 4.68
N ILE A 125 7.27 -12.24 5.57
CA ILE A 125 7.45 -11.99 6.99
C ILE A 125 7.06 -13.23 7.80
N MET A 126 7.67 -13.36 8.97
CA MET A 126 7.32 -14.38 9.94
C MET A 126 7.07 -13.71 11.28
N PHE A 127 5.85 -13.85 11.80
CA PHE A 127 5.48 -13.32 13.11
C PHE A 127 6.24 -14.03 14.23
N THR A 128 6.61 -13.27 15.27
CA THR A 128 7.15 -13.83 16.51
C THR A 128 6.00 -14.36 17.39
N ARG A 129 6.32 -14.94 18.56
CA ARG A 129 5.41 -15.75 19.41
C ARG A 129 4.15 -15.05 19.96
N GLU A 130 3.80 -13.84 19.52
CA GLU A 130 2.72 -13.02 20.10
C GLU A 130 1.74 -12.41 19.08
N ALA A 131 1.81 -12.76 17.78
CA ALA A 131 0.88 -12.20 16.81
C ALA A 131 -0.55 -12.74 16.98
N THR A 132 -1.50 -11.83 17.19
CA THR A 132 -2.94 -12.12 17.24
C THR A 132 -3.64 -11.50 16.04
N LYS A 133 -4.47 -12.28 15.35
CA LYS A 133 -5.29 -11.75 14.25
C LYS A 133 -6.24 -10.67 14.76
N PRO A 134 -6.34 -9.50 14.09
CA PRO A 134 -7.27 -8.46 14.50
C PRO A 134 -8.73 -8.92 14.42
N VAL A 135 -9.52 -8.66 15.47
CA VAL A 135 -10.94 -9.07 15.55
C VAL A 135 -11.83 -7.84 15.63
N CYS A 136 -12.89 -7.83 14.83
CA CYS A 136 -13.85 -6.73 14.84
C CYS A 136 -14.67 -6.76 16.13
N VAL A 137 -14.78 -5.61 16.77
CA VAL A 137 -15.64 -5.39 17.93
C VAL A 137 -16.87 -4.66 17.42
N GLY A 138 -18.06 -5.11 17.85
CA GLY A 138 -19.37 -4.64 17.38
C GLY A 138 -19.48 -3.13 17.13
#